data_AF-A0A3B5M014-F1
#
_entry.id   AF-A0A3B5M014-F1
#
_cell.length_a   1.000
_cell.length_b   1.000
_cell.length_c   1.000
_cell.angle_alpha   90.00
_cell.angle_beta   90.00
_cell.angle_gamma   90.00
#
_symmetry.space_group_name_H-M   'P 1'
#
loop_
_entity.id
_entity.type
_entity.pdbx_description
1 polymer ?
#
loop_
_entity_poly.entity_id
_entity_poly.type
_entity_poly.pdbx_seq_one_letter_code
_entity_poly.pdbx_strand_id
1 'polypeptide(L)'
;MSRSVLPLLVTLSPALLFLLLPRGSVTQQELWEDYKYGRHSAEPLQRDCSWRCMLFTLQWPGGFCQSLYKETQCTIPENISSWTIHGLWPLHVQSCCTCWPIFHSDLQEVEEELLEFWPSLLKTKPCFRFWYAAFL
;
A
#
# COMPACT_ATOMS: atom_id res chain seq x y z
N MET A 1 -30.70 63.25 -5.94
CA MET A 1 -31.04 61.95 -5.33
C MET A 1 -30.23 60.86 -6.02
N SER A 2 -28.97 60.69 -5.63
CA SER A 2 -28.08 59.65 -6.17
C SER A 2 -28.08 58.50 -5.19
N ARG A 3 -28.68 57.36 -5.56
CA ARG A 3 -28.63 56.14 -4.76
C ARG A 3 -27.44 55.31 -5.24
N SER A 4 -26.41 55.25 -4.40
CA SER A 4 -25.28 54.33 -4.52
C SER A 4 -25.80 52.89 -4.55
N VAL A 5 -25.33 52.08 -5.51
CA VAL A 5 -25.66 50.64 -5.64
C VAL A 5 -24.58 49.76 -4.98
N LEU A 6 -23.79 50.33 -4.06
CA LEU A 6 -22.99 49.57 -3.10
C LEU A 6 -23.85 49.38 -1.85
N PRO A 7 -24.70 48.33 -1.77
CA PRO A 7 -24.16 47.00 -1.44
C PRO A 7 -25.01 45.85 -2.01
N LEU A 8 -24.57 45.18 -3.08
CA LEU A 8 -25.26 43.99 -3.59
C LEU A 8 -24.31 42.83 -3.97
N LEU A 9 -23.06 42.87 -3.50
CA LEU A 9 -22.08 41.78 -3.70
C LEU A 9 -21.81 40.94 -2.44
N VAL A 10 -22.67 40.99 -1.41
CA VAL A 10 -22.50 40.17 -0.19
C VAL A 10 -23.71 39.26 0.08
N THR A 11 -24.38 38.78 -0.97
CA THR A 11 -25.42 37.75 -0.83
C THR A 11 -25.18 36.56 -1.75
N LEU A 12 -23.92 36.23 -2.07
CA LEU A 12 -23.60 34.87 -2.47
C LEU A 12 -23.82 34.00 -1.24
N SER A 13 -24.92 33.24 -1.26
CA SER A 13 -25.26 32.25 -0.24
C SER A 13 -24.00 31.46 0.14
N PRO A 14 -23.73 31.18 1.43
CA PRO A 14 -22.60 30.34 1.84
C PRO A 14 -22.56 29.01 1.07
N ALA A 15 -23.73 28.51 0.65
CA ALA A 15 -23.89 27.32 -0.19
C ALA A 15 -23.21 27.41 -1.57
N LEU A 16 -23.11 28.60 -2.17
CA LEU A 16 -22.41 28.80 -3.45
C LEU A 16 -20.89 28.79 -3.29
N LEU A 17 -20.37 29.18 -2.13
CA LEU A 17 -18.93 29.06 -1.82
C LEU A 17 -18.52 27.58 -1.69
N PHE A 18 -19.39 26.73 -1.13
CA PHE A 18 -19.14 25.29 -1.02
C PHE A 18 -19.15 24.56 -2.37
N LEU A 19 -19.83 25.09 -3.39
CA LEU A 19 -19.84 24.52 -4.74
C LEU A 19 -18.60 24.90 -5.58
N LEU A 20 -17.90 25.97 -5.18
CA LEU A 20 -16.69 26.46 -5.85
C LEU A 20 -15.39 25.97 -5.19
N LEU A 21 -15.48 25.36 -4.02
CA LEU A 21 -14.34 24.71 -3.38
C LEU A 21 -14.04 23.39 -4.11
N PRO A 22 -12.80 23.15 -4.56
CA PRO A 22 -12.42 21.87 -5.12
C PRO A 22 -12.77 20.77 -4.12
N ARG A 23 -13.49 19.77 -4.60
CA ARG A 23 -13.99 18.62 -3.85
C ARG A 23 -12.83 17.93 -3.12
N GLY A 24 -12.74 18.18 -1.82
CA GLY A 24 -12.08 17.37 -0.82
C GLY A 24 -10.55 17.33 -0.90
N SER A 25 -9.88 17.99 0.05
CA SER A 25 -8.63 17.43 0.56
C SER A 25 -8.95 16.05 1.14
N VAL A 26 -8.41 15.00 0.53
CA VAL A 26 -8.49 13.62 1.05
C VAL A 26 -8.07 13.66 2.51
N THR A 27 -8.93 13.18 3.39
CA THR A 27 -8.63 13.22 4.82
C THR A 27 -7.51 12.22 5.12
N GLN A 28 -6.66 12.54 6.09
CA GLN A 28 -5.60 11.63 6.53
C GLN A 28 -6.17 10.28 7.01
N GLN A 29 -7.42 10.29 7.49
CA GLN A 29 -8.17 9.10 7.87
C GLN A 29 -8.50 8.22 6.65
N GLU A 30 -9.03 8.80 5.57
CA GLU A 30 -9.29 8.05 4.32
C GLU A 30 -7.99 7.53 3.70
N LEU A 31 -6.91 8.29 3.77
CA LEU A 31 -5.60 7.85 3.30
C LEU A 31 -5.05 6.66 4.12
N TRP A 32 -5.27 6.69 5.44
CA TRP A 32 -4.89 5.62 6.36
C TRP A 32 -5.74 4.36 6.16
N GLU A 33 -7.04 4.51 5.95
CA GLU A 33 -7.94 3.40 5.66
C GLU A 33 -7.68 2.80 4.27
N ASP A 34 -7.44 3.63 3.25
CA ASP A 34 -6.99 3.19 1.93
C ASP A 34 -5.63 2.45 2.01
N TYR A 35 -4.70 2.92 2.86
CA TYR A 35 -3.44 2.24 3.16
C TYR A 35 -3.64 0.87 3.83
N LYS A 36 -4.57 0.77 4.78
CA LYS A 36 -4.78 -0.47 5.55
C LYS A 36 -5.52 -1.55 4.75
N TYR A 37 -6.49 -1.17 3.93
CA TYR A 37 -7.45 -2.13 3.39
C TYR A 37 -7.46 -2.21 1.86
N GLY A 38 -6.86 -1.24 1.15
CA GLY A 38 -6.88 -1.20 -0.31
C GLY A 38 -8.28 -0.93 -0.89
N ARG A 39 -8.36 -0.16 -1.98
CA ARG A 39 -9.65 0.14 -2.63
C ARG A 39 -10.16 -1.07 -3.40
N HIS A 40 -11.16 -1.76 -2.86
CA HIS A 40 -11.89 -2.81 -3.59
C HIS A 40 -12.98 -2.20 -4.48
N SER A 41 -12.65 -1.83 -5.71
CA SER A 41 -13.66 -1.53 -6.75
C SER A 41 -13.90 -2.77 -7.63
N ALA A 42 -15.10 -3.33 -7.52
CA ALA A 42 -15.59 -4.42 -8.35
C ALA A 42 -16.22 -3.86 -9.64
N GLU A 43 -15.48 -3.85 -10.75
CA GLU A 43 -15.96 -3.81 -12.15
C GLU A 43 -14.75 -4.15 -13.06
N PRO A 44 -14.88 -5.02 -14.09
CA PRO A 44 -13.76 -5.43 -14.95
C PRO A 44 -13.54 -4.41 -16.07
N LEU A 45 -13.14 -3.19 -15.70
CA LEU A 45 -12.42 -2.31 -16.62
C LEU A 45 -10.98 -2.82 -16.68
N GLN A 46 -10.42 -2.90 -17.90
CA GLN A 46 -9.01 -3.19 -18.15
C GLN A 46 -8.16 -2.53 -17.05
N ARG A 47 -7.55 -3.35 -16.18
CA ARG A 47 -6.89 -2.84 -14.98
C ARG A 47 -5.77 -1.93 -15.44
N ASP A 48 -5.93 -0.62 -15.21
CA ASP A 48 -4.86 0.33 -15.45
C ASP A 48 -3.76 0.04 -14.43
N CYS A 49 -2.67 -0.53 -14.94
CA CYS A 49 -1.51 -0.94 -14.17
C CYS A 49 -0.38 0.08 -14.21
N SER A 50 -0.72 1.30 -14.63
CA SER A 50 0.16 2.44 -14.49
C SER A 50 0.29 2.84 -13.02
N TRP A 51 1.53 2.87 -12.54
CA TRP A 51 1.88 3.39 -11.22
C TRP A 51 3.08 4.32 -11.34
N ARG A 52 3.13 5.33 -10.47
CA ARG A 52 4.21 6.33 -10.46
C ARG A 52 5.14 6.18 -9.27
N CYS A 53 4.63 5.63 -8.18
CA CYS A 53 5.32 5.55 -6.90
C CYS A 53 5.28 4.12 -6.38
N MET A 54 6.34 3.71 -5.70
CA MET A 54 6.41 2.45 -4.97
C MET A 54 6.50 2.72 -3.48
N LEU A 55 5.88 1.85 -2.70
CA LEU A 55 6.02 1.78 -1.27
C LEU A 55 6.98 0.65 -0.93
N PHE A 56 8.15 1.02 -0.41
CA PHE A 56 9.07 0.06 0.19
C PHE A 56 8.76 -0.05 1.67
N THR A 57 8.36 -1.24 2.11
CA THR A 57 8.00 -1.49 3.50
C THR A 57 8.95 -2.45 4.18
N LEU A 58 9.24 -2.10 5.42
CA LEU A 58 10.04 -2.90 6.33
C LEU A 58 9.15 -3.42 7.45
N GLN A 59 9.51 -4.56 7.99
CA GLN A 59 8.89 -5.14 9.18
C GLN A 59 9.94 -5.40 10.26
N TRP A 60 9.53 -5.18 11.51
CA TRP A 60 10.30 -5.60 12.66
C TRP A 60 9.91 -7.04 13.01
N PRO A 61 10.81 -8.03 12.94
CA PRO A 61 10.46 -9.44 13.11
C PRO A 61 9.71 -9.76 14.41
N GLY A 62 10.19 -9.22 15.54
CA GLY A 62 9.53 -9.42 16.82
C GLY A 62 8.12 -8.84 16.87
N GLY A 63 7.92 -7.65 16.30
CA GLY A 63 6.61 -7.00 16.22
C GLY A 63 5.64 -7.76 15.31
N PHE A 64 6.14 -8.22 14.16
CA PHE A 64 5.37 -9.07 13.26
C PHE A 64 4.92 -10.35 13.96
N CYS A 65 5.85 -11.09 14.58
CA CYS A 65 5.51 -12.34 15.27
C CYS A 65 4.53 -12.13 16.42
N GLN A 66 4.68 -11.06 17.20
CA GLN A 66 3.77 -10.73 18.31
C GLN A 66 2.36 -10.39 17.83
N SER A 67 2.23 -9.84 16.62
CA SER A 67 0.93 -9.48 16.03
C SER A 67 0.11 -10.69 15.58
N LEU A 68 0.74 -11.87 15.45
CA LEU A 68 0.05 -13.10 15.06
C LEU A 68 -0.70 -13.68 16.25
N TYR A 69 -1.95 -14.10 16.02
CA TYR A 69 -2.80 -14.75 17.04
C TYR A 69 -2.17 -16.02 17.66
N LYS A 70 -1.21 -16.64 16.97
CA LYS A 70 -0.48 -17.82 17.41
C LYS A 70 1.00 -17.63 17.17
N GLU A 71 1.73 -17.30 18.23
CA GLU A 71 3.20 -17.12 18.20
C GLU A 71 3.92 -18.36 17.63
N THR A 72 3.35 -19.56 17.81
CA THR A 72 3.89 -20.82 17.26
C THR A 72 3.96 -20.86 15.74
N GLN A 73 3.25 -19.98 15.02
CA GLN A 73 3.28 -19.89 13.56
C GLN A 73 4.45 -19.06 13.04
N CYS A 74 5.20 -18.40 13.93
CA CYS A 74 6.33 -17.55 13.58
C CYS A 74 7.67 -18.20 13.91
N THR A 75 8.68 -17.95 13.08
CA THR A 75 10.09 -18.21 13.37
C THR A 75 10.91 -17.00 12.90
N ILE A 76 11.74 -16.48 13.78
CA ILE A 76 12.76 -15.48 13.44
C ILE A 76 14.08 -16.23 13.29
N PRO A 77 14.72 -16.24 12.11
CA PRO A 77 16.04 -16.83 11.94
C PRO A 77 17.08 -16.21 12.87
N GLU A 78 18.00 -17.01 13.40
CA GLU A 78 18.97 -16.56 14.41
C GLU A 78 19.90 -15.43 13.91
N ASN A 79 20.19 -15.41 12.61
CA ASN A 79 21.01 -14.37 11.98
C ASN A 79 20.27 -13.03 11.77
N ILE A 80 18.98 -12.95 12.14
CA ILE A 80 18.15 -11.78 11.88
C ILE A 80 17.88 -11.03 13.17
N SER A 81 18.51 -9.86 13.28
CA SER A 81 18.40 -8.95 14.43
C SER A 81 17.97 -7.53 14.06
N SER A 82 17.66 -7.29 12.78
CA SER A 82 17.30 -5.98 12.23
C SER A 82 15.96 -6.01 11.50
N TRP A 83 15.55 -4.85 10.96
CA TRP A 83 14.42 -4.73 10.07
C TRP A 83 14.62 -5.59 8.82
N THR A 84 13.58 -6.33 8.43
CA THR A 84 13.55 -7.07 7.17
C THR A 84 12.56 -6.45 6.20
N ILE A 85 12.72 -6.74 4.92
CA ILE A 85 11.79 -6.34 3.88
C ILE A 85 10.46 -7.07 4.13
N HIS A 86 9.37 -6.32 4.10
CA HIS A 86 8.03 -6.88 4.06
C HIS A 86 7.55 -6.93 2.60
N GLY A 87 7.68 -5.80 1.88
CA GLY A 87 7.41 -5.78 0.46
C GLY A 87 7.78 -4.49 -0.25
N LEU A 88 7.69 -4.57 -1.58
CA LEU A 88 7.80 -3.44 -2.49
C LEU A 88 6.52 -3.42 -3.32
N TRP A 89 5.68 -2.40 -3.12
CA TRP A 89 4.33 -2.38 -3.70
C TRP A 89 4.09 -1.11 -4.51
N PRO A 90 3.58 -1.23 -5.75
CA PRO A 90 3.02 -0.11 -6.47
C PRO A 90 1.91 0.58 -5.66
N LEU A 91 1.94 1.92 -5.58
CA LEU A 91 0.83 2.65 -4.98
C LEU A 91 -0.40 2.63 -5.89
N HIS A 92 -1.56 2.43 -5.28
CA HIS A 92 -2.90 2.48 -5.89
C HIS A 92 -3.25 1.39 -6.90
N VAL A 93 -2.36 0.43 -7.15
CA VAL A 93 -2.63 -0.70 -8.05
C VAL A 93 -2.23 -2.02 -7.40
N GLN A 94 -2.99 -3.08 -7.67
CA GLN A 94 -2.76 -4.42 -7.14
C GLN A 94 -3.16 -5.46 -8.20
N SER A 95 -2.58 -6.66 -8.15
CA SER A 95 -2.99 -7.79 -9.00
C SER A 95 -3.01 -7.44 -10.49
N CYS A 96 -1.95 -6.78 -10.93
CA CYS A 96 -1.93 -6.08 -12.21
C CYS A 96 -1.83 -7.00 -13.42
N CYS A 97 -1.17 -8.14 -13.27
CA CYS A 97 -1.18 -9.19 -14.28
C CYS A 97 -0.74 -10.53 -13.70
N THR A 98 -1.31 -11.65 -14.18
CA THR A 98 -0.80 -13.00 -13.93
C THR A 98 0.15 -13.49 -15.03
N CYS A 99 0.63 -12.58 -15.89
CA CYS A 99 1.39 -12.91 -17.10
C CYS A 99 2.88 -13.15 -16.86
N TRP A 100 3.40 -12.83 -15.68
CA TRP A 100 4.81 -12.96 -15.34
C TRP A 100 5.00 -13.85 -14.10
N PRO A 101 4.93 -15.19 -14.27
CA PRO A 101 5.29 -16.09 -13.20
C PRO A 101 6.79 -15.95 -12.89
N ILE A 102 7.14 -15.94 -11.60
CA ILE A 102 8.54 -16.04 -11.17
C ILE A 102 8.95 -17.50 -11.02
N PHE A 103 10.19 -17.80 -11.35
CA PHE A 103 10.83 -19.10 -11.16
C PHE A 103 12.06 -18.95 -10.26
N HIS A 104 12.53 -20.05 -9.67
CA HIS A 104 13.74 -20.03 -8.84
C HIS A 104 14.97 -19.53 -9.62
N SER A 105 15.07 -19.86 -10.90
CA SER A 105 16.16 -19.39 -11.77
C SER A 105 16.24 -17.87 -11.86
N ASP A 106 15.12 -17.17 -11.70
CA ASP A 106 15.07 -15.70 -11.81
C ASP A 106 15.67 -15.01 -10.59
N LEU A 107 15.81 -15.74 -9.47
CA LEU A 107 16.30 -15.23 -8.20
C LEU A 107 17.66 -15.78 -7.81
N GLN A 108 18.24 -16.69 -8.60
CA GLN A 108 19.46 -17.42 -8.22
C GLN A 108 20.63 -16.49 -7.88
N GLU A 109 20.76 -15.36 -8.60
CA GLU A 109 21.83 -14.40 -8.38
C GLU A 109 21.68 -13.55 -7.10
N VAL A 110 20.47 -13.50 -6.53
CA VAL A 110 20.13 -12.64 -5.38
C VAL A 110 19.52 -13.44 -4.21
N GLU A 111 19.53 -14.77 -4.29
CA GLU A 111 18.80 -15.63 -3.34
C GLU A 111 19.38 -15.51 -1.93
N GLU A 112 20.70 -15.39 -1.79
CA GLU A 112 21.36 -15.23 -0.49
C GLU A 112 20.94 -13.92 0.18
N GLU A 113 20.93 -12.81 -0.57
CA GLU A 113 20.47 -11.51 -0.08
C GLU A 113 18.98 -11.53 0.25
N LEU A 114 18.16 -12.23 -0.53
CA LEU A 114 16.73 -12.37 -0.23
C LEU A 114 16.48 -13.20 1.03
N LEU A 115 17.29 -14.23 1.30
CA LEU A 115 17.21 -15.01 2.53
C LEU A 115 17.60 -14.19 3.77
N GLU A 116 18.57 -13.28 3.63
CA GLU A 116 19.01 -12.41 4.72
C GLU A 116 18.04 -11.25 4.96
N PHE A 117 17.69 -10.52 3.91
CA PHE A 117 16.97 -9.26 4.03
C PHE A 117 15.46 -9.39 3.83
N TRP A 118 14.97 -10.44 3.16
CA TRP A 118 13.54 -10.63 2.88
C TRP A 118 13.02 -12.04 3.25
N PRO A 119 13.31 -12.57 4.46
CA PRO A 119 12.90 -13.90 4.87
C PRO A 119 11.37 -14.00 5.01
N SER A 120 10.86 -15.21 4.87
CA SER A 120 9.57 -15.55 5.49
C SER A 120 9.75 -15.75 6.99
N LEU A 121 8.95 -15.06 7.80
CA LEU A 121 8.88 -15.30 9.24
C LEU A 121 7.81 -16.34 9.61
N LEU A 122 7.04 -16.86 8.64
CA LEU A 122 6.00 -17.85 8.88
C LEU A 122 6.53 -19.27 8.69
N LYS A 123 6.39 -20.14 9.70
CA LYS A 123 6.86 -21.54 9.66
C LYS A 123 6.29 -22.34 8.49
N THR A 124 5.05 -22.05 8.11
CA THR A 124 4.32 -22.79 7.08
C THR A 124 4.51 -22.21 5.67
N LYS A 125 5.23 -21.10 5.53
CA LYS A 125 5.42 -20.41 4.26
C LYS A 125 6.90 -20.36 3.91
N PRO A 126 7.39 -21.18 2.97
CA PRO A 126 8.76 -21.09 2.47
C PRO A 126 9.05 -19.71 1.85
N CYS A 127 10.30 -19.24 1.93
CA CYS A 127 10.70 -17.92 1.43
C CYS A 127 10.31 -17.71 -0.04
N PHE A 128 10.54 -18.69 -0.92
CA PHE A 128 10.12 -18.57 -2.32
C PHE A 128 8.62 -18.32 -2.50
N ARG A 129 7.76 -18.99 -1.72
CA ARG A 129 6.30 -18.76 -1.75
C ARG A 129 5.93 -17.39 -1.19
N PHE A 130 6.75 -16.85 -0.30
CA PHE A 130 6.59 -15.51 0.21
C PHE A 130 6.94 -14.46 -0.84
N TRP A 131 8.11 -14.59 -1.49
CA TRP A 131 8.51 -13.71 -2.59
C TRP A 131 7.54 -13.77 -3.76
N TYR A 132 7.11 -14.98 -4.16
CA TYR A 132 6.13 -15.17 -5.22
C TYR A 132 4.85 -14.37 -5.01
N ALA A 133 4.36 -14.30 -3.77
CA ALA A 133 3.16 -13.54 -3.44
C ALA A 133 3.37 -12.02 -3.45
N ALA A 134 4.62 -11.53 -3.36
CA ALA A 134 4.95 -10.11 -3.43
C ALA A 134 5.07 -9.60 -4.87
N PHE A 135 5.23 -10.50 -5.85
CA PHE A 135 5.32 -10.17 -7.28
C PHE A 135 3.96 -10.24 -8.03
N LEU A 136 2.88 -10.65 -7.35
CA LEU A 136 1.51 -10.73 -7.89
C LEU A 136 0.64 -9.58 -7.41
#